data_AF-A0A2I0XAA0-F1
#
_entry.id   AF-A0A2I0XAA0-F1
#
_cell.length_a   1.000
_cell.length_b   1.000
_cell.length_c   1.000
_cell.angle_alpha   90.00
_cell.angle_beta   90.00
_cell.angle_gamma   90.00
#
_symmetry.space_group_name_H-M   'P 1'
#
loop_
_entity.id
_entity.type
_entity.pdbx_description
1 polymer ?
#
loop_
_entity_poly.entity_id
_entity_poly.type
_entity_poly.pdbx_seq_one_letter_code
_entity_poly.pdbx_strand_id
1 'polypeptide(L)' 'MQMMYEIIYRALREAGLEDTYEPQDYLNFFCLHICETVDVDNTQNESPDSTSTPTVSVNRLNATIF' A
#
# COMPACT_ATOMS: atom_id res chain seq x y z
N MET A 1 -13.20 5.06 5.33
CA MET A 1 -13.46 5.75 4.04
C MET A 1 -14.88 5.54 3.50
N GLN A 2 -15.65 4.59 4.02
CA GLN A 2 -17.01 4.31 3.51
C GLN A 2 -17.94 5.54 3.48
N MET A 3 -17.86 6.43 4.47
CA MET A 3 -18.72 7.62 4.51
C MET A 3 -18.53 8.57 3.31
N MET A 4 -17.29 8.75 2.84
CA MET A 4 -17.04 9.62 1.67
C MET A 4 -17.61 9.01 0.39
N TYR A 5 -17.40 7.71 0.18
CA TYR A 5 -17.98 7.01 -0.97
C TYR A 5 -19.52 7.03 -0.94
N GLU A 6 -20.12 6.90 0.25
CA GLU A 6 -21.57 7.00 0.42
C GLU A 6 -22.11 8.40 0.09
N ILE A 7 -21.41 9.47 0.49
CA ILE A 7 -21.79 10.85 0.16
C ILE A 7 -21.78 11.05 -1.36
N ILE A 8 -20.73 10.61 -2.04
CA ILE A 8 -20.62 10.73 -3.51
C ILE A 8 -21.73 9.93 -4.19
N TYR A 9 -21.98 8.69 -3.73
CA TYR A 9 -23.07 7.88 -4.27
C TYR A 9 -24.45 8.55 -4.11
N ARG A 10 -24.72 9.15 -2.95
CA ARG A 10 -25.97 9.89 -2.71
C ARG A 10 -26.10 11.08 -3.67
N ALA A 11 -25.03 11.83 -3.89
CA ALA A 11 -25.02 12.96 -4.82
C ALA A 11 -25.25 12.50 -6.28
N LEU A 12 -24.64 11.39 -6.70
CA LEU A 12 -24.86 10.81 -8.02
C LEU A 12 -26.30 10.39 -8.22
N ARG A 13 -26.91 9.77 -7.21
CA ARG A 13 -28.32 9.37 -7.23
C ARG A 13 -29.28 10.57 -7.25
N GLU A 14 -28.95 11.64 -6.53
CA GLU A 14 -29.72 12.90 -6.58
C GLU A 14 -29.62 13.59 -7.95
N ALA A 15 -28.52 13.39 -8.65
CA ALA A 15 -28.31 13.90 -10.01
C ALA A 15 -28.87 12.98 -11.12
N GLY A 16 -29.32 11.77 -10.79
CA GLY A 16 -29.77 10.77 -11.78
C GLY A 16 -28.64 10.20 -12.64
N LEU A 17 -27.44 10.11 -12.06
CA LEU A 17 -26.18 9.74 -12.73
C LEU A 17 -25.59 8.42 -12.21
N GLU A 18 -26.28 7.73 -11.32
CA GLU A 18 -25.83 6.51 -10.63
C GLU A 18 -25.59 5.31 -11.56
N ASP A 19 -26.22 5.28 -12.74
CA ASP A 19 -26.04 4.22 -13.75
C ASP A 19 -24.86 4.52 -14.71
N THR A 20 -24.36 5.76 -14.70
CA THR A 20 -23.31 6.22 -15.63
C THR A 20 -21.97 6.39 -14.95
N TYR A 21 -21.95 6.77 -13.67
CA TYR A 21 -20.73 7.06 -12.95
C TYR A 21 -20.70 6.35 -11.60
N GLU A 22 -19.50 5.91 -11.21
CA GLU A 22 -19.25 5.30 -9.92
C GLU A 22 -18.56 6.29 -8.95
N PRO A 23 -18.75 6.14 -7.63
CA PRO A 23 -18.07 6.96 -6.64
C PRO A 23 -16.53 7.00 -6.76
N GLN A 24 -15.93 5.91 -7.25
CA GLN A 24 -14.50 5.76 -7.51
C GLN A 24 -14.01 6.64 -8.66
N ASP A 25 -14.87 7.06 -9.58
CA ASP A 25 -14.50 7.98 -10.68
C ASP A 25 -14.15 9.38 -10.16
N TYR A 26 -14.67 9.76 -8.99
CA TYR A 26 -14.46 11.06 -8.38
C TYR A 26 -13.45 11.04 -7.23
N LEU A 27 -13.28 9.88 -6.59
CA LEU A 27 -12.45 9.76 -5.40
C LEU A 27 -11.70 8.43 -5.37
N ASN A 28 -10.37 8.51 -5.51
CA ASN A 28 -9.47 7.39 -5.30
C ASN A 28 -8.44 7.74 -4.21
N PHE A 29 -8.12 6.75 -3.39
CA PHE A 29 -7.08 6.86 -2.37
C PHE A 29 -5.89 6.01 -2.79
N PHE A 30 -4.75 6.67 -2.97
CA PHE A 30 -3.49 6.00 -3.24
C PHE A 30 -2.57 6.16 -2.03
N CYS A 31 -1.97 5.06 -1.60
CA CYS A 31 -0.88 5.12 -0.64
C CYS A 31 0.41 5.40 -1.42
N LEU A 32 1.11 6.47 -1.08
CA LEU A 32 2.47 6.67 -1.56
C LEU A 32 3.39 5.83 -0.67
N HIS A 33 4.02 4.82 -1.27
CA HIS A 33 5.11 4.11 -0.63
C HIS A 33 6.40 4.40 -1.38
N ILE A 34 7.37 4.97 -0.66
CA ILE A 34 8.74 5.04 -1.10
C ILE A 34 9.40 3.77 -0.58
N CYS A 35 9.78 2.88 -1.50
CA CYS A 35 10.61 1.74 -1.16
C CYS A 35 12.07 2.16 -1.35
N GLU A 36 12.81 2.30 -0.26
CA GLU A 36 14.25 2.52 -0.35
C GLU A 36 14.88 1.24 -0.90
N THR A 37 15.47 1.32 -2.09
CA THR A 37 16.36 0.27 -2.57
C THR A 37 17.57 0.30 -1.65
N VAL A 38 17.69 -0.71 -0.78
CA VAL A 38 18.96 -0.95 -0.09
C VAL A 38 19.96 -1.27 -1.20
N ASP A 39 20.78 -0.29 -1.57
CA ASP A 39 22.00 -0.55 -2.33
C ASP A 39 22.87 -1.41 -1.42
N VAL A 40 22.72 -2.72 -1.56
CA VAL A 40 23.67 -3.69 -1.03
C VAL A 40 24.91 -3.57 -1.92
N ASP A 41 25.66 -2.47 -1.78
CA ASP A 41 27.07 -2.48 -2.12
C ASP A 41 27.76 -3.35 -1.08
N ASN A 42 27.77 -4.64 -1.40
CA ASN A 42 28.47 -5.67 -0.68
C ASN A 42 29.98 -5.54 -0.98
N THR A 43 30.61 -4.47 -0.53
CA THR A 43 32.07 -4.46 -0.36
C THR A 43 32.38 -4.77 1.09
N GLN A 44 32.47 -6.09 1.33
CA GLN A 44 33.00 -6.70 2.55
C GLN A 44 34.33 -6.03 2.93
N ASN A 45 34.33 -5.26 4.02
CA ASN A 45 35.55 -4.96 4.75
C ASN A 45 35.35 -5.43 6.20
N GLU A 46 36.24 -6.32 6.58
CA GLU A 46 36.18 -7.19 7.75
C GLU A 46 36.74 -6.45 8.99
N SER A 47 35.98 -6.35 10.08
CA SER A 47 36.49 -6.54 11.46
C SER A 47 35.45 -6.28 12.55
N PRO A 48 35.63 -6.88 13.76
CA PRO A 48 34.55 -7.19 14.68
C PRO A 48 34.37 -6.11 15.74
N ASP A 49 33.13 -5.66 15.97
CA ASP A 49 32.69 -5.46 17.34
C ASP A 49 31.16 -5.59 17.45
N SER A 50 30.80 -6.22 18.55
CA SER A 50 29.51 -6.66 19.05
C SER A 50 28.40 -5.60 19.08
N THR A 51 27.18 -5.98 18.67
CA THR A 51 25.91 -5.75 19.40
C THR A 51 24.75 -6.42 18.64
N SER A 52 23.99 -7.25 19.36
CA SER A 52 22.90 -8.10 18.90
C SER A 52 21.80 -7.39 18.11
N THR A 53 21.58 -7.78 16.86
CA THR A 53 20.41 -7.41 16.06
C THR A 53 19.38 -8.56 16.06
N PRO A 54 18.08 -8.29 16.26
CA PRO A 54 17.06 -9.33 16.20
C PRO A 54 16.87 -9.73 14.73
N THR A 55 17.20 -10.97 14.41
CA THR A 55 16.94 -11.56 13.09
C THR A 55 15.43 -11.69 12.89
N VAL A 56 14.84 -10.81 12.09
CA VAL A 56 13.47 -11.00 11.60
C VAL A 56 13.50 -12.11 10.56
N SER A 57 13.02 -13.29 10.95
CA SER A 57 12.77 -14.41 10.05
C SER A 57 11.62 -14.04 9.12
N VAL A 58 11.94 -13.69 7.88
CA VAL A 58 10.94 -13.45 6.83
C VAL A 58 10.38 -14.79 6.39
N ASN A 59 9.30 -15.23 7.05
CA ASN A 59 8.51 -16.35 6.56
C ASN A 59 7.88 -15.94 5.24
N ARG A 60 8.41 -16.51 4.16
CA ARG A 60 7.94 -16.36 2.78
C ARG A 60 6.63 -17.13 2.61
N LEU A 61 5.52 -16.57 3.07
CA LEU A 61 4.19 -17.11 2.72
C LEU A 61 3.83 -16.63 1.31
N ASN A 62 4.21 -17.48 0.36
CA ASN A 62 3.51 -17.75 -0.90
C ASN A 62 2.24 -16.93 -1.17
N ALA A 63 2.37 -15.91 -2.02
CA ALA A 63 1.25 -15.29 -2.71
C ALA A 63 0.60 -16.32 -3.66
N THR A 64 -0.41 -17.02 -3.16
CA THR A 64 -1.43 -17.68 -4.00
C THR A 64 -2.69 -17.76 -3.16
N ILE A 65 -3.57 -16.76 -3.29
CA ILE A 65 -4.99 -16.94 -3.03
C ILE A 65 -5.74 -16.22 -4.15
N PHE A 66 -6.64 -17.00 -4.77
CA PHE A 66 -7.66 -16.64 -5.76
C PHE A 66 -8.50 -15.43 -5.36
#